data_AF-A0A2G7LY51-F1
#
_entry.id   AF-A0A2G7LY51-F1
#
_cell.length_a   1.000
_cell.length_b   1.000
_cell.length_c   1.000
_cell.angle_alpha   90.00
_cell.angle_beta   90.00
_cell.angle_gamma   90.00
#
_symmetry.space_group_name_H-M   'P 1'
#
loop_
_entity.id
_entity.type
_entity.pdbx_description
1 polymer ?
#
loop_
_entity_poly.entity_id
_entity_poly.type
_entity_poly.pdbx_seq_one_letter_code
_entity_poly.pdbx_strand_id
1 'polypeptide(L)' 'MYEQRMDVSDLTPTQNEEEATHVKILACIRNVPVTIGGMYKLYIIKYDDCAAVEEEIYILDDNGNENYSFWICCKKEFYK' A
#
# COMPACT_ATOMS: atom_id res chain seq x y z
N MET A 1 24.49 5.06 -7.64
CA MET A 1 23.40 4.46 -6.85
C MET A 1 22.20 4.43 -7.78
N TYR A 2 21.90 3.29 -8.41
CA TYR A 2 20.81 3.23 -9.39
C TYR A 2 19.49 3.08 -8.65
N GLU A 3 18.66 4.12 -8.68
CA GLU A 3 17.24 4.02 -8.29
C GLU A 3 16.57 3.06 -9.28
N GLN A 4 16.27 1.83 -8.84
CA GLN A 4 15.36 0.95 -9.57
C GLN A 4 13.99 1.61 -9.59
N ARG A 5 13.70 2.36 -10.65
CA ARG A 5 12.33 2.67 -11.06
C ARG A 5 11.70 1.34 -11.48
N MET A 6 11.03 0.66 -10.55
CA MET A 6 10.13 -0.43 -10.88
C MET A 6 9.04 0.15 -11.77
N ASP A 7 9.03 -0.27 -13.04
CA ASP A 7 8.02 0.14 -14.00
C ASP A 7 6.72 -0.60 -13.70
N VAL A 8 5.60 0.12 -13.67
CA VAL A 8 4.27 -0.42 -13.35
C VAL A 8 3.88 -1.56 -14.30
N SER A 9 4.54 -1.67 -15.46
CA SER A 9 4.33 -2.73 -16.46
C SER A 9 4.83 -4.11 -16.03
N ASP A 10 5.70 -4.21 -15.02
CA ASP A 10 6.16 -5.50 -14.47
C ASP A 10 5.22 -6.05 -13.38
N LEU A 11 4.23 -5.28 -12.95
CA LEU A 11 3.33 -5.66 -11.87
C LEU A 11 2.05 -6.29 -12.43
N THR A 12 1.75 -7.50 -11.96
CA THR A 12 0.57 -8.26 -12.35
C THR A 12 -0.56 -8.06 -11.34
N PRO A 13 -1.81 -7.84 -11.78
CA PRO A 13 -2.92 -7.75 -10.85
C PRO A 13 -3.10 -9.08 -10.11
N THR A 14 -3.26 -9.00 -8.79
CA THR A 14 -3.53 -10.15 -7.93
C THR A 14 -4.81 -9.92 -7.14
N GLN A 15 -5.54 -10.99 -6.89
CA GLN A 15 -6.65 -10.99 -5.92
C GLN A 15 -6.20 -11.45 -4.53
N ASN A 16 -4.97 -11.97 -4.43
CA ASN A 16 -4.40 -12.41 -3.17
C ASN A 16 -3.71 -11.23 -2.48
N GLU A 17 -4.35 -10.75 -1.41
CA GLU A 17 -3.89 -9.60 -0.61
C GLU A 17 -2.56 -9.89 0.10
N GLU A 18 -2.31 -11.14 0.49
CA GLU A 18 -1.08 -11.55 1.19
C GLU A 18 0.14 -11.61 0.24
N GLU A 19 -0.10 -11.85 -1.04
CA GLU A 19 0.96 -11.87 -2.06
C GLU A 19 1.19 -10.52 -2.72
N ALA A 20 0.33 -9.55 -2.43
CA ALA A 20 0.40 -8.22 -3.02
C ALA A 20 1.63 -7.47 -2.51
N THR A 21 2.41 -6.94 -3.44
CA THR A 21 3.57 -6.08 -3.13
C THR A 21 3.22 -4.61 -3.32
N HIS A 22 2.20 -4.32 -4.14
CA HIS A 22 1.76 -2.98 -4.47
C HIS A 22 0.24 -2.88 -4.47
N VAL A 23 -0.23 -1.66 -4.30
CA VAL A 23 -1.64 -1.31 -4.33
C VAL A 23 -1.85 -0.10 -5.23
N LYS A 24 -2.86 -0.17 -6.08
CA LYS A 24 -3.34 0.97 -6.85
C LYS A 24 -4.60 1.53 -6.20
N ILE A 25 -4.60 2.83 -5.94
CA ILE A 25 -5.77 3.50 -5.38
C ILE A 25 -6.75 3.80 -6.51
N LEU A 26 -7.96 3.23 -6.46
CA LEU A 26 -9.00 3.48 -7.46
C LEU A 26 -9.95 4.60 -7.04
N ALA A 27 -10.21 4.73 -5.75
CA ALA A 27 -10.99 5.82 -5.18
C ALA A 27 -10.65 5.93 -3.69
N CYS A 28 -10.78 7.12 -3.10
CA CYS A 28 -10.73 7.29 -1.66
C CYS A 28 -11.96 8.03 -1.15
N ILE A 29 -12.46 7.53 -0.03
CA ILE A 29 -13.59 8.03 0.72
C ILE A 29 -12.95 8.71 1.94
N ARG A 30 -12.59 10.00 1.81
CA ARG A 30 -11.98 10.96 2.78
C ARG A 30 -10.73 11.64 2.19
N ASN A 31 -10.32 12.77 2.78
CA ASN A 31 -9.05 13.47 2.51
C ASN A 31 -7.84 12.67 3.01
N VAL A 32 -7.70 11.44 2.50
CA VAL A 32 -6.48 10.66 2.67
C VAL A 32 -5.45 11.24 1.69
N PRO A 33 -4.22 11.54 2.12
CA PRO A 33 -3.18 12.14 1.27
C PRO A 33 -2.59 11.14 0.27
N VAL A 34 -3.46 10.48 -0.52
CA VAL A 34 -3.09 9.55 -1.59
C VAL A 34 -3.79 9.97 -2.88
N THR A 35 -3.08 9.82 -3.97
CA THR A 35 -3.52 10.17 -5.31
C THR A 35 -4.32 9.02 -5.91
N ILE A 36 -5.53 9.33 -6.40
CA ILE A 36 -6.35 8.38 -7.15
C ILE A 36 -5.64 8.04 -8.47
N GLY A 37 -5.51 6.74 -8.73
CA GLY A 37 -4.72 6.18 -9.83
C GLY A 37 -3.25 5.94 -9.47
N GLY A 38 -2.80 6.45 -8.31
CA GLY A 38 -1.44 6.27 -7.80
C GLY A 38 -1.17 4.81 -7.41
N MET A 39 0.08 4.40 -7.62
CA MET A 39 0.59 3.08 -7.27
C MET A 39 1.50 3.21 -6.06
N TYR A 40 1.21 2.45 -5.01
CA TYR A 40 1.92 2.51 -3.75
C TYR A 40 2.47 1.14 -3.39
N LYS A 41 3.68 1.10 -2.84
CA LYS A 41 4.26 -0.14 -2.32
C LYS A 41 3.66 -0.46 -0.96
N LEU A 42 3.32 -1.73 -0.75
CA LEU A 42 2.88 -2.24 0.54
C LEU A 42 4.09 -2.54 1.41
N TYR A 43 4.04 -2.08 2.65
CA TYR A 43 5.02 -2.32 3.68
C TYR A 43 4.35 -3.06 4.83
N ILE A 44 5.09 -3.93 5.49
CA ILE A 44 4.63 -4.70 6.65
C ILE A 44 5.47 -4.29 7.83
N ILE A 45 4.82 -3.81 8.88
CA ILE A 45 5.43 -3.66 10.20
C ILE A 45 5.04 -4.86 11.05
N LYS A 46 6.02 -5.49 11.68
CA LYS A 46 5.80 -6.56 12.66
C LYS A 46 5.99 -5.96 14.04
N TYR A 47 5.01 -6.17 14.90
CA TYR A 47 5.09 -5.71 16.28
C TYR A 47 5.57 -6.83 17.20
N ASP A 48 6.02 -6.43 18.38
CA ASP A 48 6.49 -7.35 19.43
C ASP A 48 5.31 -7.98 20.20
N ASP A 49 5.57 -9.01 21.01
CA ASP A 49 4.58 -9.85 21.70
C ASP A 49 3.58 -9.10 22.62
N CYS A 50 3.84 -7.83 22.94
CA CYS A 50 2.95 -6.98 23.74
C CYS A 50 1.98 -6.12 22.91
N ALA A 51 1.98 -6.22 21.58
CA ALA A 51 1.06 -5.47 20.72
C ALA A 51 -0.29 -6.19 20.54
N ALA A 52 -1.34 -5.41 20.28
CA ALA A 52 -2.69 -5.94 20.04
C ALA A 52 -2.85 -6.62 18.67
N VAL A 53 -1.86 -6.46 17.78
CA VAL A 53 -1.79 -7.00 16.42
C VAL A 53 -0.36 -7.46 16.14
N GLU A 54 -0.21 -8.61 15.49
CA GLU A 54 1.11 -9.21 15.20
C GLU A 54 1.82 -8.48 14.04
N GLU A 55 1.06 -8.05 13.04
CA GLU A 55 1.54 -7.29 11.90
C GLU A 55 0.49 -6.31 11.38
N GLU A 56 0.95 -5.20 10.81
CA GLU A 56 0.11 -4.25 10.07
C GLU A 56 0.72 -3.90 8.72
N ILE A 57 -0.16 -3.70 7.75
CA ILE A 57 0.22 -3.33 6.38
C ILE A 57 -0.06 -1.85 6.17
N TYR A 58 0.93 -1.11 5.69
CA TYR A 58 0.82 0.32 5.38
C TYR A 58 1.38 0.65 4.00
N ILE A 59 1.04 1.85 3.53
CA ILE A 59 1.69 2.50 2.38
C ILE A 59 2.36 3.80 2.83
N LEU A 60 3.34 4.26 2.06
CA LEU A 60 3.82 5.64 2.19
C LEU A 60 2.93 6.53 1.33
N ASP A 61 2.27 7.50 1.95
CA ASP A 61 1.38 8.42 1.27
C ASP A 61 2.13 9.47 0.42
N ASP A 62 1.41 10.38 -0.24
CA ASP A 62 2.01 11.38 -1.12
C ASP A 62 2.93 12.38 -0.39
N ASN A 63 2.81 12.46 0.94
CA ASN A 63 3.67 13.27 1.79
C ASN A 63 4.83 12.43 2.39
N GLY A 64 4.92 11.14 2.06
CA GLY A 64 5.92 10.21 2.58
C GLY A 64 5.63 9.70 3.99
N ASN A 65 4.41 9.86 4.50
CA ASN A 65 4.03 9.36 5.83
C ASN A 65 3.41 7.96 5.75
N GLU A 66 3.56 7.19 6.83
CA GLU A 66 2.93 5.88 6.96
C GLU A 66 1.42 6.03 7.05
N ASN A 67 0.73 5.38 6.13
CA ASN A 67 -0.71 5.45 6.03
C ASN A 67 -1.30 4.04 6.08
N TYR A 68 -1.89 3.73 7.24
CA TYR A 68 -2.64 2.52 7.50
C TYR A 68 -4.12 2.68 7.10
N SER A 69 -4.60 3.93 7.08
CA SER A 69 -6.00 4.27 6.85
C SER A 69 -6.48 3.97 5.43
N PHE A 70 -5.57 3.82 4.46
CA PHE A 70 -5.91 3.42 3.09
C PHE A 70 -6.66 2.08 3.02
N TRP A 71 -6.46 1.18 4.01
CA TRP A 71 -7.17 -0.09 4.09
C TRP A 71 -8.68 0.06 4.17
N ILE A 72 -9.13 1.04 4.94
CA ILE A 72 -10.56 1.25 5.21
C ILE A 72 -11.12 2.37 4.32
N CYS A 73 -10.30 3.38 4.04
CA CYS A 73 -10.76 4.60 3.40
C CYS A 73 -10.64 4.59 1.88
N CYS A 74 -9.98 3.61 1.25
CA CYS A 74 -9.75 3.61 -0.18
C CYS A 74 -10.19 2.31 -0.85
N LYS A 75 -10.88 2.46 -1.99
CA LYS A 75 -11.08 1.37 -2.95
C LYS A 75 -9.78 1.17 -3.71
N LYS A 76 -9.34 -0.08 -3.80
CA LYS A 76 -7.99 -0.42 -4.25
C LYS A 76 -7.94 -1.72 -5.02
N GLU A 77 -6.90 -1.85 -5.84
CA GLU A 77 -6.52 -3.08 -6.53
C GLU A 77 -5.11 -3.49 -6.11
N PHE A 78 -4.89 -4.79 -5.97
CA PHE A 78 -3.62 -5.36 -5.52
C PHE A 78 -2.80 -5.84 -6.71
N TYR A 79 -1.49 -5.72 -6.60
CA TYR A 79 -0.55 -6.12 -7.65
C TYR A 79 0.69 -6.79 -7.05
N LYS A 80 1.30 -7.70 -7.82
CA LYS A 80 2.52 -8.44 -7.49
C LYS A 80 3.55 -8.35 -8.61
#